data_AF-W2HJ30-F1
#
_entry.id   AF-W2HJ30-F1
#
_cell.length_a   1.000
_cell.length_b   1.000
_cell.length_c   1.000
_cell.angle_alpha   90.00
_cell.angle_beta   90.00
_cell.angle_gamma   90.00
#
_symmetry.space_group_name_H-M   'P 1'
#
loop_
_entity.id
_entity.type
_entity.pdbx_description
1 polymer ?
#
loop_
_entity_poly.entity_id
_entity_poly.type
_entity_poly.pdbx_seq_one_letter_code
_entity_poly.pdbx_strand_id
1 'polypeptide(L)'
;SNPQPSDWKKEMLNYKTLVNAAALLALMDGSSGTPMKMGLTAAQPSTPASDPAKAKYSVSVFGIGDWGATLYKGSCCGSNSTNYDLNSQEVVATLMNMEAGASMVPKAILAHGDNFYWNGINYLGERDSRFAASFEAKYDGDNIKNVPWVAVMGNHDYGGSDYICSSGDKLVPCNNTAELYQGLENKLKWQSEYTSPNDNRWAMDGRFYVHRVKDPATGVSIDIFNVDTNDNDHSAELICCQCYGYAKNDSSGCNTITREGKYCF
;
A
#
# COMPACT_ATOMS: atom_id res chain seq x y z
N SER A 1 -7.58 -18.71 -30.90
CA SER A 1 -6.24 -19.34 -30.85
C SER A 1 -5.48 -18.70 -29.70
N ASN A 2 -5.05 -19.50 -28.73
CA ASN A 2 -4.30 -19.01 -27.56
C ASN A 2 -2.88 -18.59 -28.02
N PRO A 3 -2.35 -17.41 -27.63
CA PRO A 3 -0.99 -17.05 -27.97
C PRO A 3 0.00 -17.95 -27.22
N GLN A 4 1.04 -18.39 -27.92
CA GLN A 4 2.06 -19.30 -27.40
C GLN A 4 2.98 -18.60 -26.37
N PRO A 5 3.55 -19.33 -25.39
CA PRO A 5 4.41 -18.78 -24.33
C PRO A 5 5.69 -18.05 -24.81
N SER A 6 6.04 -18.14 -26.09
CA SER A 6 7.25 -17.54 -26.66
C SER A 6 7.15 -16.05 -26.97
N ASP A 7 5.95 -15.49 -27.10
CA ASP A 7 5.77 -14.08 -27.49
C ASP A 7 5.96 -13.10 -26.32
N TRP A 8 5.80 -13.58 -25.09
CA TRP A 8 5.93 -12.79 -23.85
C TRP A 8 7.38 -12.37 -23.58
N LYS A 9 8.34 -13.20 -24.01
CA LYS A 9 9.78 -12.88 -23.87
C LYS A 9 10.23 -11.76 -24.81
N LYS A 10 9.56 -11.57 -25.96
CA LYS A 10 9.93 -10.52 -26.92
C LYS A 10 9.43 -9.15 -26.51
N GLU A 11 8.25 -9.06 -25.89
CA GLU A 11 7.74 -7.77 -25.38
C GLU A 11 8.46 -7.30 -24.11
N MET A 12 8.86 -8.22 -23.21
CA MET A 12 9.65 -7.85 -22.02
C MET A 12 11.07 -7.34 -22.34
N LEU A 13 11.65 -7.72 -23.47
CA LEU A 13 12.97 -7.24 -23.89
C LEU A 13 12.96 -5.74 -24.27
N ASN A 14 11.79 -5.16 -24.56
CA ASN A 14 11.65 -3.77 -24.96
C ASN A 14 11.48 -2.79 -23.77
N TYR A 15 11.35 -3.30 -22.53
CA TYR A 15 11.29 -2.47 -21.32
C TYR A 15 12.67 -1.98 -20.84
N LYS A 16 13.76 -2.39 -21.49
CA LYS A 16 15.12 -1.94 -21.16
C LYS A 16 15.41 -0.46 -21.49
N THR A 17 14.43 0.29 -22.00
CA THR A 17 14.63 1.69 -22.44
C THR A 17 14.04 2.74 -21.50
N LEU A 18 13.50 2.36 -20.33
CA LEU A 18 13.02 3.32 -19.31
C LEU A 18 13.84 3.20 -18.03
N VAL A 19 15.10 3.62 -18.08
CA VAL A 19 15.89 3.89 -16.87
C VAL A 19 16.61 5.21 -17.10
N ASN A 20 16.12 6.27 -16.45
CA ASN A 20 16.92 7.39 -15.95
C ASN A 20 16.00 8.38 -15.21
N ALA A 21 15.63 8.03 -13.99
CA ALA A 21 15.23 9.00 -12.98
C ALA A 21 15.63 8.44 -11.60
N ALA A 22 16.93 8.45 -11.29
CA ALA A 22 17.39 8.30 -9.92
C ALA A 22 17.36 9.70 -9.28
N ALA A 23 16.42 9.94 -8.37
CA ALA A 23 16.45 11.12 -7.52
C ALA A 23 17.54 10.93 -6.45
N LEU A 24 18.68 11.60 -6.61
CA LEU A 24 19.62 11.80 -5.50
C LEU A 24 19.11 12.94 -4.62
N LEU A 25 18.57 12.63 -3.44
CA LEU A 25 18.44 13.62 -2.37
C LEU A 25 19.77 13.69 -1.61
N ALA A 26 20.52 14.76 -1.82
CA ALA A 26 21.62 15.15 -0.95
C ALA A 26 21.14 16.32 -0.08
N LEU A 27 20.93 16.08 1.22
CA LEU A 27 20.72 17.14 2.21
C LEU A 27 22.09 17.65 2.64
N MET A 28 22.41 18.91 2.31
CA MET A 28 23.56 19.60 2.87
C MET A 28 23.11 20.48 4.05
N ASP A 29 23.77 20.26 5.17
CA ASP A 29 23.58 20.95 6.45
C ASP A 29 24.00 22.43 6.34
N GLY A 30 23.12 23.33 6.79
CA GLY A 30 23.27 24.77 6.60
C GLY A 30 23.56 25.50 7.90
N SER A 31 24.83 25.83 8.14
CA SER A 31 25.23 26.81 9.15
C SER A 31 26.12 27.89 8.52
N SER A 32 25.90 29.13 8.96
CA SER A 32 26.54 30.40 8.60
C SER A 32 25.92 31.21 7.45
N GLY A 33 25.26 32.30 7.83
CA GLY A 33 24.55 33.23 6.96
C GLY A 33 25.46 34.22 6.23
N THR A 34 25.86 33.85 5.01
CA THR A 34 26.42 34.79 4.03
C THR A 34 25.71 34.58 2.68
N PRO A 35 25.24 35.62 1.98
CA PRO A 35 24.56 35.43 0.70
C PRO A 35 25.60 35.12 -0.39
N MET A 36 25.74 33.85 -0.78
CA MET A 36 26.53 33.47 -1.96
C MET A 36 25.69 33.66 -3.24
N LYS A 37 26.25 34.38 -4.21
CA LYS A 37 25.78 34.37 -5.60
C LYS A 37 25.79 32.94 -6.14
N MET A 38 24.62 32.38 -6.45
CA MET A 38 24.51 31.14 -7.22
C MET A 38 24.98 31.38 -8.66
N GLY A 39 26.21 30.98 -8.97
CA GLY A 39 26.58 30.65 -10.34
C GLY A 39 26.06 29.25 -10.64
N LEU A 40 24.99 29.12 -11.42
CA LEU A 40 24.60 27.83 -11.99
C LEU A 40 25.59 27.47 -13.10
N THR A 41 26.68 26.80 -12.76
CA THR A 41 27.38 25.95 -13.73
C THR A 41 26.59 24.65 -13.84
N ALA A 42 25.98 24.41 -15.00
CA ALA A 42 25.38 23.11 -15.31
C ALA A 42 26.45 22.02 -15.15
N ALA A 43 26.34 21.21 -14.11
CA ALA A 43 27.19 20.03 -13.95
C ALA A 43 26.94 19.12 -15.16
N GLN A 44 28.01 18.76 -15.88
CA GLN A 44 27.93 17.74 -16.92
C GLN A 44 27.30 16.46 -16.33
N PRO A 45 26.44 15.75 -17.07
CA PRO A 45 25.94 14.45 -16.63
C PRO A 45 27.14 13.50 -16.51
N SER A 46 27.56 13.24 -15.27
CA SER A 46 28.54 12.19 -14.99
C SER A 46 27.92 10.86 -15.40
N THR A 47 28.57 10.13 -16.30
CA THR A 47 28.24 8.72 -16.57
C THR A 47 28.17 7.97 -15.23
N PRO A 48 27.07 7.26 -14.92
CA PRO A 48 26.98 6.49 -13.68
C PRO A 48 28.20 5.58 -13.55
N ALA A 49 28.88 5.62 -12.40
CA ALA A 49 30.12 4.89 -12.15
C ALA A 49 29.95 3.35 -12.20
N SER A 50 28.71 2.86 -12.23
CA SER A 50 28.38 1.45 -12.31
C SER A 50 27.13 1.23 -13.17
N ASP A 51 27.14 0.12 -13.93
CA ASP A 51 25.96 -0.40 -14.64
C ASP A 51 24.91 -0.85 -13.61
N PRO A 52 23.75 -0.17 -13.49
CA PRO A 52 22.73 -0.52 -12.49
C PRO A 52 22.14 -1.92 -12.68
N ALA A 53 22.27 -2.51 -13.87
CA ALA A 53 21.85 -3.90 -14.13
C ALA A 53 22.85 -4.95 -13.61
N LYS A 54 24.05 -4.53 -13.20
CA LYS A 54 25.08 -5.39 -12.57
C LYS A 54 25.35 -5.03 -11.11
N ALA A 55 24.67 -4.01 -10.59
CA ALA A 55 24.81 -3.61 -9.21
C ALA A 55 24.33 -4.74 -8.28
N LYS A 56 25.14 -5.04 -7.26
CA LYS A 56 24.74 -5.94 -6.18
C LYS A 56 24.19 -5.09 -5.05
N TYR A 57 22.89 -5.20 -4.80
CA TYR A 57 22.24 -4.52 -3.69
C TYR A 57 22.41 -5.34 -2.41
N SER A 58 22.95 -4.74 -1.35
CA SER A 58 23.08 -5.39 -0.04
C SER A 58 21.77 -5.43 0.74
N VAL A 59 20.86 -4.50 0.41
CA VAL A 59 19.50 -4.42 0.93
C VAL A 59 18.55 -4.23 -0.25
N SER A 60 17.48 -5.00 -0.28
CA SER A 60 16.33 -4.77 -1.16
C SER A 60 15.04 -4.80 -0.34
N VAL A 61 14.06 -4.04 -0.80
CA VAL A 61 12.69 -4.04 -0.30
C VAL A 61 11.76 -4.04 -1.51
N PHE A 62 10.60 -4.66 -1.40
CA PHE A 62 9.52 -4.50 -2.39
C PHE A 62 8.54 -3.45 -1.89
N GLY A 63 7.86 -2.77 -2.81
CA GLY A 63 6.79 -1.82 -2.48
C GLY A 63 5.52 -2.18 -3.26
N ILE A 64 4.38 -2.15 -2.58
CA ILE A 64 3.06 -2.44 -3.16
C ILE A 64 2.00 -1.59 -2.45
N GLY A 65 1.00 -1.10 -3.18
CA GLY A 65 -0.15 -0.36 -2.66
C GLY A 65 -1.42 -0.83 -3.37
N ASP A 66 -2.59 -0.49 -2.81
CA ASP A 66 -3.90 -0.72 -3.45
C ASP A 66 -4.12 -2.19 -3.85
N TRP A 67 -3.61 -3.11 -3.03
CA TRP A 67 -3.46 -4.53 -3.39
C TRP A 67 -4.58 -5.42 -2.84
N GLY A 68 -5.32 -4.93 -1.85
CA GLY A 68 -6.25 -5.67 -1.02
C GLY A 68 -7.56 -6.06 -1.69
N ALA A 69 -7.54 -6.88 -2.75
CA ALA A 69 -8.74 -7.17 -3.53
C ALA A 69 -9.95 -7.63 -2.68
N THR A 70 -11.14 -7.27 -3.16
CA THR A 70 -12.41 -7.74 -2.57
C THR A 70 -12.54 -9.25 -2.71
N LEU A 71 -13.18 -9.91 -1.73
CA LEU A 71 -13.33 -11.37 -1.75
C LEU A 71 -14.21 -11.88 -2.91
N TYR A 72 -15.07 -11.01 -3.45
CA TYR A 72 -15.96 -11.31 -4.57
C TYR A 72 -15.45 -10.76 -5.92
N LYS A 73 -14.21 -10.26 -5.98
CA LYS A 73 -13.58 -9.69 -7.17
C LYS A 73 -14.40 -8.55 -7.83
N GLY A 74 -14.98 -7.67 -7.02
CA GLY A 74 -15.53 -6.40 -7.48
C GLY A 74 -14.44 -5.40 -7.86
N SER A 75 -14.79 -4.47 -8.76
CA SER A 75 -13.91 -3.39 -9.24
C SER A 75 -14.68 -2.08 -9.33
N CYS A 76 -14.03 -0.96 -9.00
CA CYS A 76 -14.56 0.40 -9.19
C CYS A 76 -14.67 0.77 -10.68
N CYS A 77 -13.93 0.07 -11.55
CA CYS A 77 -13.90 0.28 -13.01
C CYS A 77 -15.04 -0.44 -13.76
N GLY A 78 -16.00 -1.05 -13.04
CA GLY A 78 -17.18 -1.70 -13.62
C GLY A 78 -16.93 -3.07 -14.25
N SER A 79 -17.95 -3.61 -14.93
CA SER A 79 -17.96 -4.98 -15.51
C SER A 79 -17.05 -5.17 -16.74
N ASN A 80 -16.36 -4.12 -17.19
CA ASN A 80 -15.36 -4.19 -18.25
C ASN A 80 -13.95 -4.51 -17.72
N SER A 81 -13.81 -4.78 -16.42
CA SER A 81 -12.56 -5.31 -15.85
C SER A 81 -12.14 -6.55 -16.62
N THR A 82 -10.93 -6.52 -17.17
CA THR A 82 -10.38 -7.70 -17.85
C THR A 82 -10.11 -8.79 -16.83
N ASN A 83 -9.92 -10.04 -17.29
CA ASN A 83 -9.48 -11.12 -16.39
C ASN A 83 -8.16 -10.76 -15.67
N TYR A 84 -7.35 -9.84 -16.21
CA TYR A 84 -6.12 -9.39 -15.58
C TYR A 84 -6.39 -8.53 -14.35
N ASP A 85 -7.34 -7.59 -14.43
CA ASP A 85 -7.67 -6.69 -13.32
C ASP A 85 -8.24 -7.48 -12.13
N LEU A 86 -9.09 -8.48 -12.41
CA LEU A 86 -9.72 -9.35 -11.42
C LEU A 86 -8.74 -10.34 -10.74
N ASN A 87 -7.58 -10.57 -11.33
CA ASN A 87 -6.55 -11.47 -10.78
C ASN A 87 -5.23 -10.74 -10.52
N SER A 88 -5.25 -9.41 -10.51
CA SER A 88 -4.07 -8.56 -10.38
C SER A 88 -3.29 -8.88 -9.10
N GLN A 89 -4.00 -9.06 -7.98
CA GLN A 89 -3.39 -9.43 -6.71
C GLN A 89 -2.62 -10.76 -6.79
N GLU A 90 -3.22 -11.83 -7.34
CA GLU A 90 -2.56 -13.13 -7.45
C GLU A 90 -1.36 -13.09 -8.43
N VAL A 91 -1.50 -12.34 -9.53
CA VAL A 91 -0.41 -12.16 -10.50
C VAL A 91 0.77 -11.42 -9.87
N VAL A 92 0.52 -10.30 -9.18
CA VAL A 92 1.58 -9.53 -8.51
C VAL A 92 2.25 -10.35 -7.42
N ALA A 93 1.49 -11.08 -6.59
CA ALA A 93 2.07 -11.95 -5.57
C ALA A 93 2.97 -13.04 -6.16
N THR A 94 2.56 -13.64 -7.28
CA THR A 94 3.37 -14.63 -8.02
C THR A 94 4.67 -14.01 -8.53
N LEU A 95 4.60 -12.83 -9.13
CA LEU A 95 5.77 -12.12 -9.66
C LEU A 95 6.74 -11.71 -8.55
N MET A 96 6.22 -11.21 -7.42
CA MET A 96 7.03 -10.92 -6.23
C MET A 96 7.77 -12.16 -5.74
N ASN A 97 7.08 -13.31 -5.64
CA ASN A 97 7.70 -14.56 -5.20
C ASN A 97 8.78 -15.06 -6.19
N MET A 98 8.54 -14.94 -7.50
CA MET A 98 9.50 -15.31 -8.53
C MET A 98 10.74 -14.42 -8.49
N GLU A 99 10.56 -13.10 -8.39
CA GLU A 99 11.66 -12.14 -8.33
C GLU A 99 12.50 -12.33 -7.07
N ALA A 100 11.83 -12.61 -5.94
CA ALA A 100 12.49 -12.91 -4.66
C ALA A 100 13.41 -14.13 -4.73
N GLY A 101 12.98 -15.18 -5.44
CA GLY A 101 13.78 -16.39 -5.63
C GLY A 101 14.86 -16.29 -6.72
N ALA A 102 14.71 -15.36 -7.67
CA ALA A 102 15.58 -15.27 -8.82
C ALA A 102 16.76 -14.30 -8.62
N SER A 103 16.50 -13.10 -8.11
CA SER A 103 17.45 -11.99 -8.26
C SER A 103 17.53 -11.05 -7.06
N MET A 104 16.48 -10.90 -6.25
CA MET A 104 16.45 -9.95 -5.14
C MET A 104 15.69 -10.49 -3.92
N VAL A 105 16.37 -10.90 -2.85
CA VAL A 105 15.68 -11.34 -1.61
C VAL A 105 15.28 -10.14 -0.76
N PRO A 106 13.99 -9.74 -0.71
CA PRO A 106 13.58 -8.56 0.03
C PRO A 106 13.74 -8.76 1.54
N LYS A 107 14.24 -7.73 2.23
CA LYS A 107 14.28 -7.67 3.71
C LYS A 107 12.94 -7.27 4.31
N ALA A 108 12.12 -6.57 3.54
CA ALA A 108 10.76 -6.18 3.88
C ALA A 108 9.95 -5.94 2.60
N ILE A 109 8.62 -6.00 2.74
CA ILE A 109 7.64 -5.56 1.75
C ILE A 109 6.92 -4.36 2.34
N LEU A 110 6.97 -3.21 1.67
CA LEU A 110 6.28 -2.00 2.07
C LEU A 110 4.86 -2.04 1.50
N ALA A 111 3.85 -2.12 2.37
CA ALA A 111 2.44 -2.08 2.01
C ALA A 111 1.88 -0.67 2.21
N HIS A 112 1.73 0.07 1.12
CA HIS A 112 1.38 1.49 1.11
C HIS A 112 -0.13 1.77 1.25
N GLY A 113 -0.85 0.95 2.00
CA GLY A 113 -2.28 1.14 2.29
C GLY A 113 -3.22 0.53 1.26
N ASP A 114 -4.50 0.68 1.57
CA ASP A 114 -5.62 0.02 0.91
C ASP A 114 -5.43 -1.51 0.90
N ASN A 115 -5.15 -2.01 2.09
CA ASN A 115 -4.83 -3.40 2.37
C ASN A 115 -6.08 -4.29 2.24
N PHE A 116 -7.28 -3.72 2.42
CA PHE A 116 -8.55 -4.47 2.37
C PHE A 116 -9.71 -3.66 1.74
N TYR A 117 -9.90 -3.77 0.42
CA TYR A 117 -11.05 -3.18 -0.27
C TYR A 117 -12.38 -3.91 -0.03
N TRP A 118 -13.51 -3.21 0.12
CA TRP A 118 -13.67 -1.76 -0.01
C TRP A 118 -13.62 -1.01 1.32
N ASN A 119 -13.89 -1.66 2.45
CA ASN A 119 -14.22 -0.97 3.70
C ASN A 119 -13.32 -1.40 4.88
N GLY A 120 -12.17 -1.99 4.58
CA GLY A 120 -11.21 -2.45 5.57
C GLY A 120 -11.64 -3.76 6.20
N ILE A 121 -11.42 -3.84 7.51
CA ILE A 121 -12.04 -4.83 8.40
C ILE A 121 -13.30 -4.19 8.99
N ASN A 122 -14.46 -4.82 8.89
CA ASN A 122 -15.76 -4.27 9.29
C ASN A 122 -16.05 -4.43 10.77
N TYR A 123 -15.64 -5.54 11.36
CA TYR A 123 -15.81 -5.85 12.78
C TYR A 123 -14.73 -6.85 13.22
N LEU A 124 -14.41 -6.89 14.51
CA LEU A 124 -13.30 -7.71 15.03
C LEU A 124 -13.41 -9.20 14.63
N GLY A 125 -14.63 -9.74 14.65
CA GLY A 125 -14.89 -11.16 14.35
C GLY A 125 -14.53 -11.60 12.93
N GLU A 126 -14.41 -10.68 11.96
CA GLU A 126 -13.98 -11.02 10.59
C GLU A 126 -12.48 -10.74 10.33
N ARG A 127 -11.75 -10.14 11.27
CA ARG A 127 -10.33 -9.76 11.09
C ARG A 127 -9.50 -10.92 10.56
N ASP A 128 -9.48 -12.03 11.29
CA ASP A 128 -8.57 -13.13 11.01
C ASP A 128 -8.93 -13.86 9.71
N SER A 129 -10.22 -14.02 9.40
CA SER A 129 -10.66 -14.63 8.15
C SER A 129 -10.39 -13.72 6.94
N ARG A 130 -10.48 -12.41 7.13
CA ARG A 130 -10.16 -11.42 6.10
C ARG A 130 -8.66 -11.36 5.81
N PHE A 131 -7.81 -11.34 6.83
CA PHE A 131 -6.35 -11.49 6.66
C PHE A 131 -6.00 -12.83 6.01
N ALA A 132 -6.62 -13.94 6.44
CA ALA A 132 -6.35 -15.25 5.85
C ALA A 132 -6.65 -15.27 4.34
N ALA A 133 -7.78 -14.71 3.92
CA ALA A 133 -8.21 -14.75 2.52
C ALA A 133 -7.48 -13.74 1.62
N SER A 134 -7.23 -12.53 2.11
CA SER A 134 -6.69 -11.42 1.31
C SER A 134 -5.18 -11.25 1.43
N PHE A 135 -4.56 -11.72 2.51
CA PHE A 135 -3.14 -11.54 2.76
C PHE A 135 -2.41 -12.89 2.80
N GLU A 136 -2.75 -13.75 3.75
CA GLU A 136 -1.97 -14.97 3.99
C GLU A 136 -2.05 -15.94 2.81
N ALA A 137 -3.25 -16.22 2.29
CA ALA A 137 -3.44 -17.13 1.16
C ALA A 137 -2.98 -16.55 -0.20
N LYS A 138 -2.66 -15.26 -0.27
CA LYS A 138 -2.25 -14.59 -1.52
C LYS A 138 -0.74 -14.46 -1.62
N TYR A 139 -0.08 -14.19 -0.49
CA TYR A 139 1.36 -13.99 -0.39
C TYR A 139 2.03 -15.13 0.38
N ASP A 140 1.74 -16.36 -0.03
CA ASP A 140 2.20 -17.63 0.58
C ASP A 140 3.39 -18.27 -0.14
N GLY A 141 3.90 -17.64 -1.21
CA GLY A 141 5.01 -18.16 -1.99
C GLY A 141 6.29 -18.36 -1.16
N ASP A 142 7.01 -19.45 -1.41
CA ASP A 142 8.14 -19.89 -0.58
C ASP A 142 9.25 -18.84 -0.36
N ASN A 143 9.46 -17.93 -1.31
CA ASN A 143 10.50 -16.89 -1.23
C ASN A 143 10.03 -15.61 -0.51
N ILE A 144 8.72 -15.45 -0.27
CA ILE A 144 8.14 -14.24 0.35
C ILE A 144 7.28 -14.52 1.58
N LYS A 145 6.93 -15.79 1.86
CA LYS A 145 5.99 -16.17 2.92
C LYS A 145 6.39 -15.71 4.32
N ASN A 146 7.70 -15.60 4.60
CA ASN A 146 8.21 -15.17 5.91
C ASN A 146 8.83 -13.76 5.85
N VAL A 147 8.69 -13.04 4.75
CA VAL A 147 9.22 -11.67 4.64
C VAL A 147 8.31 -10.71 5.41
N PRO A 148 8.84 -9.85 6.29
CA PRO A 148 8.07 -8.83 6.98
C PRO A 148 7.36 -7.87 6.03
N TRP A 149 6.09 -7.62 6.28
CA TRP A 149 5.25 -6.61 5.66
C TRP A 149 5.14 -5.40 6.58
N VAL A 150 5.64 -4.27 6.10
CA VAL A 150 5.63 -2.99 6.79
C VAL A 150 4.47 -2.19 6.20
N ALA A 151 3.33 -2.18 6.89
CA ALA A 151 2.07 -1.68 6.36
C ALA A 151 1.67 -0.31 6.93
N VAL A 152 1.05 0.52 6.09
CA VAL A 152 0.25 1.67 6.52
C VAL A 152 -1.21 1.45 6.15
N MET A 153 -2.11 2.26 6.70
CA MET A 153 -3.53 2.27 6.35
C MET A 153 -3.78 3.19 5.16
N GLY A 154 -4.70 2.80 4.27
CA GLY A 154 -5.30 3.68 3.26
C GLY A 154 -6.74 4.08 3.62
N ASN A 155 -7.39 4.85 2.75
CA ASN A 155 -8.74 5.34 2.99
C ASN A 155 -9.77 4.22 2.97
N HIS A 156 -9.55 3.16 2.18
CA HIS A 156 -10.43 2.00 2.19
C HIS A 156 -10.32 1.21 3.50
N ASP A 157 -9.13 1.18 4.10
CA ASP A 157 -8.91 0.56 5.40
C ASP A 157 -9.68 1.24 6.54
N TYR A 158 -9.90 2.56 6.42
CA TYR A 158 -10.73 3.35 7.33
C TYR A 158 -12.23 3.33 6.99
N GLY A 159 -12.67 2.53 6.03
CA GLY A 159 -14.09 2.33 5.73
C GLY A 159 -14.50 2.68 4.31
N GLY A 160 -13.62 3.26 3.48
CA GLY A 160 -13.86 3.43 2.04
C GLY A 160 -15.17 4.16 1.71
N SER A 161 -15.52 5.16 2.52
CA SER A 161 -16.77 5.93 2.40
C SER A 161 -18.06 5.15 2.70
N ASP A 162 -17.98 4.01 3.39
CA ASP A 162 -19.11 3.39 4.09
C ASP A 162 -19.01 3.67 5.61
N TYR A 163 -19.92 3.13 6.40
CA TYR A 163 -19.94 3.36 7.84
C TYR A 163 -18.66 2.86 8.53
N ILE A 164 -18.19 3.66 9.48
CA ILE A 164 -17.02 3.33 10.31
C ILE A 164 -17.41 2.46 11.51
N CYS A 165 -18.59 2.70 12.09
CA CYS A 165 -19.06 2.01 13.27
C CYS A 165 -19.65 0.62 12.95
N SER A 166 -19.55 -0.28 13.92
CA SER A 166 -20.05 -1.66 13.81
C SER A 166 -20.90 -2.03 15.02
N SER A 167 -22.00 -2.75 14.80
CA SER A 167 -22.82 -3.37 15.84
C SER A 167 -22.95 -4.86 15.55
N GLY A 168 -22.25 -5.70 16.31
CA GLY A 168 -22.13 -7.12 16.01
C GLY A 168 -21.34 -7.35 14.72
N ASP A 169 -21.96 -8.03 13.76
CA ASP A 169 -21.41 -8.39 12.45
C ASP A 169 -21.82 -7.43 11.33
N LYS A 170 -22.25 -6.22 11.67
CA LYS A 170 -22.79 -5.24 10.71
C LYS A 170 -22.19 -3.87 10.89
N LEU A 171 -21.90 -3.22 9.77
CA LEU A 171 -21.64 -1.79 9.70
C LEU A 171 -22.94 -1.01 9.98
N VAL A 172 -22.84 0.04 10.78
CA VAL A 172 -23.96 0.89 11.21
C VAL A 172 -23.52 2.35 11.32
N PRO A 173 -24.43 3.33 11.16
CA PRO A 173 -24.13 4.71 11.48
C PRO A 173 -23.61 4.85 12.92
N CYS A 174 -22.60 5.69 13.12
CA CYS A 174 -22.18 6.10 14.46
C CYS A 174 -23.24 7.02 15.08
N ASN A 175 -23.60 6.81 16.35
CA ASN A 175 -24.64 7.63 17.00
C ASN A 175 -24.12 9.01 17.42
N ASN A 176 -22.81 9.16 17.61
CA ASN A 176 -22.18 10.39 18.07
C ASN A 176 -20.68 10.41 17.73
N THR A 177 -20.03 11.55 17.93
CA THR A 177 -18.61 11.75 17.64
C THR A 177 -17.68 10.82 18.45
N ALA A 178 -18.05 10.46 19.68
CA ALA A 178 -17.23 9.55 20.48
C ALA A 178 -17.24 8.13 19.89
N GLU A 179 -18.38 7.66 19.41
CA GLU A 179 -18.48 6.39 18.68
C GLU A 179 -17.70 6.43 17.36
N LEU A 180 -17.73 7.56 16.64
CA LEU A 180 -16.94 7.73 15.42
C LEU A 180 -15.44 7.58 15.69
N TYR A 181 -14.91 8.28 16.70
CA TYR A 181 -13.50 8.15 17.08
C TYR A 181 -13.17 6.73 17.54
N GLN A 182 -14.05 6.09 18.30
CA GLN A 182 -13.86 4.69 18.71
C GLN A 182 -13.84 3.75 17.50
N GLY A 183 -14.69 3.99 16.50
CA GLY A 183 -14.71 3.21 15.26
C GLY A 183 -13.43 3.38 14.44
N LEU A 184 -12.90 4.60 14.30
CA LEU A 184 -11.63 4.86 13.64
C LEU A 184 -10.45 4.16 14.35
N GLU A 185 -10.44 4.21 15.69
CA GLU A 185 -9.44 3.48 16.50
C GLU A 185 -9.58 1.96 16.35
N ASN A 186 -10.80 1.44 16.27
CA ASN A 186 -11.04 0.03 16.05
C ASN A 186 -10.50 -0.43 14.68
N LYS A 187 -10.73 0.35 13.61
CA LYS A 187 -10.22 0.07 12.26
C LYS A 187 -8.69 -0.06 12.26
N LEU A 188 -8.00 0.88 12.92
CA LEU A 188 -6.54 0.83 13.09
C LEU A 188 -6.12 -0.43 13.88
N LYS A 189 -6.74 -0.65 15.06
CA LYS A 189 -6.42 -1.78 15.95
C LYS A 189 -6.57 -3.13 15.28
N TRP A 190 -7.60 -3.30 14.46
CA TRP A 190 -7.82 -4.57 13.76
C TRP A 190 -6.70 -4.91 12.79
N GLN A 191 -5.94 -3.94 12.28
CA GLN A 191 -4.75 -4.23 11.48
C GLN A 191 -3.48 -4.22 12.34
N SER A 192 -3.34 -3.34 13.32
CA SER A 192 -2.10 -3.20 14.10
C SER A 192 -1.90 -4.31 15.13
N GLU A 193 -2.99 -4.90 15.61
CA GLU A 193 -2.98 -5.99 16.58
C GLU A 193 -3.14 -7.37 15.91
N TYR A 194 -3.10 -7.43 14.58
CA TYR A 194 -3.10 -8.71 13.86
C TYR A 194 -1.76 -9.42 14.06
N THR A 195 -1.80 -10.72 14.34
CA THR A 195 -0.61 -11.57 14.40
C THR A 195 -0.65 -12.55 13.23
N SER A 196 0.27 -12.39 12.29
CA SER A 196 0.38 -13.32 11.18
C SER A 196 0.85 -14.70 11.66
N PRO A 197 0.26 -15.81 11.16
CA PRO A 197 0.76 -17.16 11.43
C PRO A 197 2.14 -17.43 10.82
N ASN A 198 2.60 -16.58 9.91
CA ASN A 198 3.90 -16.69 9.23
C ASN A 198 4.90 -15.73 9.88
N ASP A 199 5.55 -16.17 10.96
CA ASP A 199 6.57 -15.42 11.71
C ASP A 199 6.14 -14.03 12.21
N ASN A 200 4.84 -13.83 12.45
CA ASN A 200 4.27 -12.53 12.77
C ASN A 200 4.72 -11.42 11.79
N ARG A 201 4.73 -11.74 10.50
CA ARG A 201 5.24 -10.85 9.45
C ARG A 201 4.41 -9.59 9.18
N TRP A 202 3.33 -9.31 9.89
CA TRP A 202 2.55 -8.09 9.67
C TRP A 202 2.96 -7.02 10.68
N ALA A 203 3.67 -5.99 10.22
CA ALA A 203 4.20 -4.91 11.05
C ALA A 203 3.46 -3.59 10.74
N MET A 204 2.61 -3.17 11.67
CA MET A 204 1.89 -1.90 11.63
C MET A 204 1.73 -1.35 13.04
N ASP A 205 2.82 -0.84 13.63
CA ASP A 205 2.90 -0.51 15.06
C ASP A 205 2.14 0.79 15.44
N GLY A 206 1.47 1.42 14.47
CA GLY A 206 0.63 2.59 14.68
C GLY A 206 0.47 3.41 13.40
N ARG A 207 -0.09 4.62 13.54
CA ARG A 207 -0.24 5.60 12.45
C ARG A 207 1.10 6.19 11.99
N PHE A 208 2.05 6.29 12.91
CA PHE A 208 3.39 6.80 12.69
C PHE A 208 4.37 5.90 13.39
N TYR A 209 5.22 5.22 12.64
CA TYR A 209 6.21 4.32 13.22
C TYR A 209 7.41 4.17 12.28
N VAL A 210 8.55 3.80 12.86
CA VAL A 210 9.78 3.57 12.11
C VAL A 210 10.07 2.08 12.09
N HIS A 211 10.29 1.53 10.89
CA HIS A 211 10.77 0.17 10.72
C HIS A 211 12.20 0.19 10.19
N ARG A 212 13.11 -0.52 10.84
CA ARG A 212 14.52 -0.57 10.42
C ARG A 212 14.85 -1.90 9.79
N VAL A 213 15.36 -1.86 8.56
CA VAL A 213 16.00 -3.02 7.92
C VAL A 213 17.52 -2.86 7.99
N LYS A 214 18.23 -3.96 8.24
CA LYS A 214 19.70 -3.97 8.30
C LYS A 214 20.24 -5.21 7.60
N ASP A 215 21.27 -5.03 6.77
CA ASP A 215 22.12 -6.11 6.34
C ASP A 215 23.33 -6.22 7.28
N PRO A 216 23.41 -7.25 8.13
CA PRO A 216 24.53 -7.42 9.04
C PRO A 216 25.85 -7.70 8.32
N ALA A 217 25.83 -8.25 7.10
CA ALA A 217 27.05 -8.60 6.37
C ALA A 217 27.78 -7.36 5.85
N THR A 218 27.03 -6.37 5.36
CA THR A 218 27.60 -5.11 4.86
C THR A 218 27.53 -3.96 5.87
N GLY A 219 26.73 -4.11 6.94
CA GLY A 219 26.46 -3.06 7.91
C GLY A 219 25.48 -1.99 7.44
N VAL A 220 25.01 -2.06 6.19
CA VAL A 220 24.03 -1.13 5.63
C VAL A 220 22.68 -1.27 6.36
N SER A 221 22.05 -0.15 6.68
CA SER A 221 20.71 -0.12 7.26
C SER A 221 19.87 0.99 6.64
N ILE A 222 18.57 0.75 6.55
CA ILE A 222 17.56 1.70 6.08
C ILE A 222 16.52 1.85 7.19
N ASP A 223 16.22 3.09 7.57
CA ASP A 223 15.09 3.43 8.43
C ASP A 223 13.92 3.85 7.52
N ILE A 224 12.78 3.17 7.66
CA ILE A 224 11.56 3.39 6.90
C ILE A 224 10.58 4.12 7.82
N PHE A 225 10.23 5.35 7.46
CA PHE A 225 9.27 6.18 8.20
C PHE A 225 7.89 5.96 7.61
N ASN A 226 7.04 5.25 8.33
CA ASN A 226 5.67 4.96 7.92
C ASN A 226 4.76 6.04 8.49
N VAL A 227 4.02 6.70 7.61
CA VAL A 227 3.21 7.89 7.92
C VAL A 227 1.84 7.71 7.29
N ASP A 228 0.82 7.54 8.13
CA ASP A 228 -0.57 7.61 7.71
C ASP A 228 -0.95 9.07 7.44
N THR A 229 -1.39 9.35 6.21
CA THR A 229 -1.71 10.70 5.71
C THR A 229 -3.17 10.83 5.28
N ASN A 230 -4.03 9.91 5.73
CA ASN A 230 -5.46 9.90 5.36
C ASN A 230 -6.26 11.10 5.91
N ASP A 231 -5.66 11.93 6.78
CA ASP A 231 -6.23 13.17 7.27
C ASP A 231 -6.11 14.34 6.27
N ASN A 232 -5.45 14.14 5.12
CA ASN A 232 -5.21 15.16 4.12
C ASN A 232 -6.00 14.87 2.82
N ASP A 233 -6.72 15.89 2.33
CA ASP A 233 -7.40 15.89 1.02
C ASP A 233 -8.53 14.83 0.86
N HIS A 234 -8.65 14.24 -0.34
CA HIS A 234 -9.74 13.34 -0.75
C HIS A 234 -10.02 12.19 0.23
N SER A 235 -8.99 11.63 0.87
CA SER A 235 -9.15 10.56 1.87
C SER A 235 -9.98 11.01 3.06
N ALA A 236 -9.80 12.25 3.53
CA ALA A 236 -10.54 12.78 4.66
C ALA A 236 -12.03 12.93 4.32
N GLU A 237 -12.37 13.33 3.09
CA GLU A 237 -13.76 13.42 2.63
C GLU A 237 -14.41 12.04 2.58
N LEU A 238 -13.73 11.04 2.03
CA LEU A 238 -14.23 9.66 1.99
C LEU A 238 -14.49 9.12 3.41
N ILE A 239 -13.52 9.29 4.32
CA ILE A 239 -13.62 8.77 5.68
C ILE A 239 -14.68 9.52 6.49
N CYS A 240 -14.71 10.85 6.42
CA CYS A 240 -15.63 11.64 7.24
C CYS A 240 -17.07 11.51 6.73
N CYS A 241 -17.29 11.67 5.42
CA CYS A 241 -18.64 11.75 4.88
C CYS A 241 -19.39 10.41 4.90
N GLN A 242 -18.69 9.27 4.77
CA GLN A 242 -19.30 7.92 4.75
C GLN A 242 -20.46 7.83 3.73
N CYS A 243 -20.27 8.43 2.56
CA CYS A 243 -21.33 8.70 1.59
C CYS A 243 -22.05 7.43 1.16
N TYR A 244 -21.33 6.34 0.85
CA TYR A 244 -21.94 5.08 0.43
C TYR A 244 -22.82 4.46 1.52
N GLY A 245 -22.43 4.63 2.79
CA GLY A 245 -23.25 4.20 3.92
C GLY A 245 -24.59 4.94 3.97
N TYR A 246 -24.57 6.26 3.85
CA TYR A 246 -25.77 7.11 3.97
C TYR A 246 -26.63 7.17 2.70
N ALA A 247 -26.00 7.14 1.53
CA ALA A 247 -26.65 7.25 0.22
C ALA A 247 -27.50 6.02 -0.13
N LYS A 248 -27.19 4.85 0.45
CA LYS A 248 -27.86 3.57 0.19
C LYS A 248 -27.97 3.30 -1.33
N ASN A 249 -29.17 3.42 -1.89
CA ASN A 249 -29.43 3.14 -3.30
C ASN A 249 -29.16 4.34 -4.24
N ASP A 250 -28.95 5.55 -3.71
CA ASP A 250 -28.67 6.76 -4.51
C ASP A 250 -27.24 7.27 -4.28
N SER A 251 -26.26 6.47 -4.71
CA SER A 251 -24.83 6.78 -4.59
C SER A 251 -24.27 7.64 -5.73
N SER A 252 -25.13 8.20 -6.58
CA SER A 252 -24.75 8.94 -7.79
C SER A 252 -23.84 10.15 -7.52
N GLY A 253 -23.88 10.70 -6.30
CA GLY A 253 -23.05 11.83 -5.87
C GLY A 253 -21.82 11.48 -5.04
N CYS A 254 -21.57 10.20 -4.71
CA CYS A 254 -20.51 9.83 -3.76
C CYS A 254 -19.09 9.98 -4.30
N ASN A 255 -18.91 9.96 -5.63
CA ASN A 255 -17.59 10.16 -6.25
C ASN A 255 -17.10 11.62 -6.23
N THR A 256 -18.00 12.56 -5.92
CA THR A 256 -17.71 13.99 -5.85
C THR A 256 -18.18 14.57 -4.51
N ILE A 257 -18.23 13.73 -3.47
CA ILE A 257 -18.68 14.15 -2.16
C ILE A 257 -17.66 15.14 -1.59
N THR A 258 -18.16 16.24 -1.04
CA THR A 258 -17.36 17.25 -0.35
C THR A 258 -18.00 17.52 1.01
N ARG A 259 -17.25 18.17 1.88
CA ARG A 259 -17.78 18.68 3.15
C ARG A 259 -19.05 19.51 2.90
N GLU A 260 -20.06 19.34 3.75
CA GLU A 260 -21.40 19.97 3.62
C GLU A 260 -22.27 19.42 2.47
N GLY A 261 -21.79 18.42 1.71
CA GLY A 261 -22.58 17.71 0.72
C GLY A 261 -23.74 16.93 1.34
N LYS A 262 -24.81 16.69 0.56
CA LYS A 262 -26.07 16.03 0.99
C LYS A 262 -25.87 14.73 1.78
N TYR A 263 -24.81 13.98 1.47
CA TYR A 263 -24.49 12.69 2.05
C TYR A 263 -23.21 12.71 2.90
N CYS A 264 -22.74 13.90 3.28
CA CYS A 264 -21.60 14.09 4.17
C CYS A 264 -22.10 14.48 5.56
N PHE A 265 -22.11 13.51 6.49
CA PHE A 265 -22.56 13.69 7.88
C PHE A 265 -21.39 13.68 8.85
#